data_AF-A0A7Y9E967-F1
#
_entry.id   AF-A0A7Y9E967-F1
#
_cell.length_a   1.000
_cell.length_b   1.000
_cell.length_c   1.000
_cell.angle_alpha   90.00
_cell.angle_beta   90.00
_cell.angle_gamma   90.00
#
_symmetry.space_group_name_H-M   'P 1'
#
loop_
_entity.id
_entity.type
_entity.pdbx_description
1 polymer ?
#
loop_
_entity_poly.entity_id
_entity_poly.type
_entity_poly.pdbx_seq_one_letter_code
_entity_poly.pdbx_strand_id
1 'polypeptide(L)'
;MSQVLTLWEKVSPLPQGKRIFSILFAQKAPYFATIRPRFTEIRPHRAELVIPKRRGVHNHLKTVHAIALCNGLEAAMGALAEATIPADKRWIPKGMEVGYTAKATTDITCVAETDPEHWTRVPDAGGEVPVRVRGVRGDGTVVVEGVIRLWVTPRK
;
A
#
# COMPACT_ATOMS: atom_id res chain seq x y z
N MET A 1 1.35 8.44 16.71
CA MET A 1 0.61 7.53 15.81
C MET A 1 -0.17 8.34 14.79
N SER A 2 -0.15 7.94 13.52
CA SER A 2 -0.94 8.62 12.48
C SER A 2 -2.43 8.44 12.70
N GLN A 3 -3.22 9.34 12.12
CA GLN A 3 -4.68 9.24 12.13
C GLN A 3 -5.17 7.95 11.42
N VAL A 4 -4.42 7.46 10.42
CA VAL A 4 -4.76 6.26 9.65
C VAL A 4 -4.63 5.01 10.52
N LEU A 5 -3.52 4.84 11.25
CA LEU A 5 -3.31 3.69 12.12
C LEU A 5 -4.33 3.67 13.27
N THR A 6 -4.55 4.82 13.91
CA THR A 6 -5.57 4.94 14.98
C THR A 6 -6.97 4.59 14.48
N LEU A 7 -7.33 5.01 13.26
CA LEU A 7 -8.62 4.65 12.66
C LEU A 7 -8.70 3.16 12.36
N TRP A 8 -7.62 2.57 11.84
CA TRP A 8 -7.54 1.13 11.57
C TRP A 8 -7.73 0.30 12.84
N GLU A 9 -6.99 0.61 13.91
CA GLU A 9 -7.05 -0.12 15.18
C GLU A 9 -8.44 -0.05 15.84
N LYS A 10 -9.12 1.10 15.72
CA LYS A 10 -10.47 1.27 16.27
C LYS A 10 -11.56 0.58 15.45
N VAL A 11 -11.44 0.63 14.12
CA VAL A 11 -12.52 0.20 13.24
C VAL A 11 -12.35 -1.26 12.81
N SER A 12 -11.13 -1.72 12.55
CA SER A 12 -10.87 -3.08 12.03
C SER A 12 -11.39 -4.25 12.89
N PRO A 13 -11.48 -4.17 14.24
CA PRO A 13 -12.04 -5.24 15.06
C PRO A 13 -13.57 -5.34 15.00
N LEU A 14 -14.25 -4.30 14.52
CA LEU A 14 -15.71 -4.27 14.44
C LEU A 14 -16.22 -5.16 13.29
N PRO A 15 -17.47 -5.65 13.35
CA PRO A 15 -18.11 -6.31 12.21
C PRO A 15 -18.04 -5.43 10.96
N GLN A 16 -17.50 -5.97 9.86
CA GLN A 16 -17.24 -5.23 8.61
C GLN A 16 -16.26 -4.06 8.74
N GLY A 17 -15.54 -3.94 9.85
CA GLY A 17 -14.61 -2.86 10.17
C GLY A 17 -13.58 -2.57 9.08
N LYS A 18 -12.90 -3.61 8.60
CA LYS A 18 -11.93 -3.50 7.50
C LYS A 18 -12.55 -2.93 6.21
N ARG A 19 -13.82 -3.25 5.93
CA ARG A 19 -14.56 -2.73 4.78
C ARG A 19 -14.91 -1.26 4.97
N ILE A 20 -15.36 -0.86 6.15
CA ILE A 20 -15.64 0.54 6.50
C ILE A 20 -14.36 1.38 6.39
N PHE A 21 -13.26 0.90 6.97
CA PHE A 21 -11.96 1.55 6.85
C PHE A 21 -11.54 1.75 5.40
N SER A 22 -11.67 0.70 4.58
CA SER A 22 -11.27 0.77 3.16
C SER A 22 -12.09 1.81 2.39
N ILE A 23 -13.37 2.00 2.73
CA ILE A 23 -14.22 3.07 2.17
C ILE A 23 -13.72 4.45 2.63
N LEU A 24 -13.49 4.64 3.94
CA LEU A 24 -13.04 5.92 4.50
C LEU A 24 -11.67 6.33 3.94
N PHE A 25 -10.75 5.38 3.80
CA PHE A 25 -9.43 5.61 3.19
C PHE A 25 -9.56 5.99 1.72
N ALA A 26 -10.40 5.28 0.96
CA ALA A 26 -10.65 5.56 -0.45
C ALA A 26 -11.36 6.90 -0.69
N GLN A 27 -12.12 7.43 0.29
CA GLN A 27 -12.68 8.79 0.23
C GLN A 27 -11.62 9.88 0.37
N LYS A 28 -10.58 9.66 1.20
CA LYS A 28 -9.47 10.61 1.34
C LYS A 28 -8.53 10.62 0.13
N ALA A 29 -8.45 9.51 -0.61
CA ALA A 29 -7.67 9.39 -1.83
C ALA A 29 -8.52 8.76 -2.95
N PRO A 30 -9.31 9.58 -3.68
CA PRO A 30 -10.34 9.09 -4.61
C PRO A 30 -9.83 8.13 -5.69
N TYR A 31 -8.59 8.30 -6.15
CA TYR A 31 -8.02 7.44 -7.19
C TYR A 31 -7.82 5.99 -6.73
N PHE A 32 -7.55 5.76 -5.44
CA PHE A 32 -7.49 4.40 -4.87
C PHE A 32 -8.86 3.71 -4.89
N ALA A 33 -9.97 4.46 -4.86
CA ALA A 33 -11.31 3.86 -4.95
C ALA A 33 -11.55 3.10 -6.27
N THR A 34 -10.83 3.45 -7.35
CA THR A 34 -10.99 2.84 -8.67
C THR A 34 -10.70 1.34 -8.67
N ILE A 35 -9.76 0.88 -7.84
CA ILE A 35 -9.38 -0.53 -7.70
C ILE A 35 -10.20 -1.29 -6.64
N ARG A 36 -11.06 -0.59 -5.88
CA ARG A 36 -11.86 -1.15 -4.77
C ARG A 36 -10.99 -1.96 -3.77
N PRO A 37 -9.95 -1.35 -3.20
CA PRO A 37 -9.01 -2.04 -2.34
C PRO A 37 -9.72 -2.48 -1.05
N ARG A 38 -9.26 -3.60 -0.49
CA ARG A 38 -9.69 -4.07 0.84
C ARG A 38 -8.46 -4.30 1.69
N PHE A 39 -8.20 -3.42 2.66
CA PHE A 39 -7.09 -3.60 3.59
C PHE A 39 -7.31 -4.83 4.47
N THR A 40 -6.30 -5.70 4.54
CA THR A 40 -6.30 -6.91 5.37
C THR A 40 -5.44 -6.73 6.61
N GLU A 41 -4.39 -5.92 6.53
CA GLU A 41 -3.45 -5.61 7.61
C GLU A 41 -2.87 -4.21 7.48
N ILE A 42 -2.78 -3.48 8.59
CA ILE A 42 -2.01 -2.24 8.71
C ILE A 42 -1.34 -2.27 10.08
N ARG A 43 -0.02 -2.20 10.11
CA ARG A 43 0.79 -2.09 11.32
C ARG A 43 2.11 -1.40 10.99
N PRO A 44 2.90 -0.99 11.99
CA PRO A 44 4.26 -0.50 11.74
C PRO A 44 5.04 -1.49 10.87
N HIS A 45 5.70 -0.95 9.85
CA HIS A 45 6.56 -1.65 8.89
C HIS A 45 5.88 -2.64 7.94
N ARG A 46 4.56 -2.82 8.01
CA ARG A 46 3.83 -3.72 7.10
C ARG A 46 2.38 -3.29 6.86
N ALA A 47 1.97 -3.28 5.60
CA ALA A 47 0.57 -3.14 5.24
C ALA A 47 0.20 -4.06 4.08
N GLU A 48 -1.05 -4.49 4.06
CA GLU A 48 -1.57 -5.43 3.08
C GLU A 48 -2.99 -5.05 2.67
N LEU A 49 -3.28 -5.17 1.38
CA LEU A 49 -4.62 -5.04 0.83
C LEU A 49 -4.86 -6.00 -0.32
N VAL A 50 -6.12 -6.30 -0.58
CA VAL A 50 -6.55 -7.11 -1.72
C VAL A 50 -7.19 -6.24 -2.79
N ILE A 51 -6.77 -6.45 -4.04
CA ILE A 51 -7.44 -5.94 -5.24
C ILE A 51 -8.34 -7.05 -5.79
N PRO A 52 -9.68 -6.89 -5.76
CA PRO A 52 -10.58 -7.86 -6.37
C PRO A 52 -10.50 -7.82 -7.89
N LYS A 53 -10.36 -8.98 -8.53
CA LYS A 53 -10.43 -9.10 -9.99
C LYS A 53 -11.85 -8.87 -10.46
N ARG A 54 -12.05 -7.79 -11.21
CA ARG A 54 -13.35 -7.39 -11.77
C ARG A 54 -13.15 -6.65 -13.09
N ARG A 55 -14.21 -6.56 -13.88
CA ARG A 55 -14.20 -5.87 -15.19
C ARG A 55 -13.55 -4.48 -15.15
N GLY A 56 -13.79 -3.71 -14.09
CA GLY A 56 -13.25 -2.35 -13.94
C GLY A 56 -11.74 -2.24 -13.73
N VAL A 57 -11.03 -3.35 -13.52
CA VAL A 57 -9.56 -3.39 -13.41
C VAL A 57 -8.93 -4.36 -14.41
N HIS A 58 -9.68 -4.80 -15.42
CA HIS A 58 -9.13 -5.70 -16.44
C HIS A 58 -8.25 -4.94 -17.43
N ASN A 59 -7.21 -5.61 -17.93
CA ASN A 59 -6.55 -5.26 -19.18
C ASN A 59 -7.24 -5.94 -20.39
N HIS A 60 -6.67 -5.74 -21.58
CA HIS A 60 -7.14 -6.36 -22.83
C HIS A 60 -7.08 -7.90 -22.83
N LEU A 61 -6.32 -8.52 -21.91
CA LEU A 61 -6.22 -9.97 -21.71
C LEU A 61 -7.18 -10.49 -20.63
N LYS A 62 -8.07 -9.64 -20.08
CA LYS A 62 -9.00 -9.98 -18.99
C LYS A 62 -8.30 -10.45 -17.69
N THR A 63 -7.04 -10.04 -17.47
CA THR A 63 -6.32 -10.16 -16.19
C THR A 63 -6.32 -8.81 -15.48
N VAL A 64 -5.93 -8.74 -14.20
CA VAL A 64 -5.80 -7.45 -13.50
C VAL A 64 -4.74 -6.60 -14.21
N HIS A 65 -5.08 -5.33 -14.44
CA HIS A 65 -4.27 -4.38 -15.19
C HIS A 65 -3.02 -3.99 -14.41
N ALA A 66 -1.88 -3.88 -15.11
CA ALA A 66 -0.58 -3.52 -14.52
C ALA A 66 -0.66 -2.26 -13.64
N ILE A 67 -1.28 -1.19 -14.14
CA ILE A 67 -1.47 0.06 -13.38
C ILE A 67 -2.44 -0.09 -12.21
N ALA A 68 -3.42 -1.00 -12.27
CA ALA A 68 -4.26 -1.29 -11.11
C ALA A 68 -3.43 -1.98 -10.01
N LEU A 69 -2.49 -2.85 -10.38
CA LEU A 69 -1.53 -3.42 -9.44
C LEU A 69 -0.65 -2.34 -8.81
N CYS A 70 -0.07 -1.45 -9.63
CA CYS A 70 0.75 -0.33 -9.12
C CYS A 70 -0.04 0.55 -8.15
N ASN A 71 -1.30 0.87 -8.48
CA ASN A 71 -2.20 1.63 -7.61
C ASN A 71 -2.41 0.92 -6.25
N GLY A 72 -2.59 -0.41 -6.25
CA GLY A 72 -2.71 -1.16 -4.98
C GLY A 72 -1.41 -1.27 -4.19
N LEU A 73 -0.26 -1.41 -4.87
CA LEU A 73 1.06 -1.38 -4.21
C LEU A 73 1.32 0.00 -3.58
N GLU A 74 0.95 1.08 -4.26
CA GLU A 74 1.07 2.45 -3.76
C GLU A 74 0.13 2.71 -2.57
N ALA A 75 -1.12 2.22 -2.62
CA ALA A 75 -2.05 2.32 -1.51
C ALA A 75 -1.57 1.53 -0.28
N ALA A 76 -1.02 0.32 -0.46
CA ALA A 76 -0.42 -0.47 0.62
C ALA A 76 0.80 0.25 1.21
N MET A 77 1.70 0.74 0.36
CA MET A 77 2.86 1.53 0.76
C MET A 77 2.45 2.77 1.56
N GLY A 78 1.44 3.51 1.10
CA GLY A 78 0.98 4.72 1.79
C GLY A 78 0.40 4.42 3.16
N ALA A 79 -0.38 3.34 3.29
CA ALA A 79 -0.87 2.89 4.60
C ALA A 79 0.27 2.47 5.54
N LEU A 80 1.29 1.78 5.02
CA LEU A 80 2.50 1.45 5.78
C LEU A 80 3.22 2.72 6.24
N ALA A 81 3.42 3.68 5.34
CA ALA A 81 4.12 4.92 5.63
C ALA A 81 3.42 5.69 6.74
N GLU A 82 2.10 5.84 6.64
CA GLU A 82 1.28 6.43 7.69
C GLU A 82 1.39 5.65 9.01
N ALA A 83 1.40 4.32 8.98
CA ALA A 83 1.50 3.52 10.20
C ALA A 83 2.88 3.60 10.88
N THR A 84 3.93 4.00 10.14
CA THR A 84 5.32 3.82 10.57
C THR A 84 6.06 5.13 10.80
N ILE A 85 5.72 6.20 10.07
CA ILE A 85 6.47 7.44 10.08
C ILE A 85 6.52 8.10 11.47
N PRO A 86 7.68 8.61 11.92
CA PRO A 86 7.78 9.46 13.10
C PRO A 86 6.86 10.69 13.03
N ALA A 87 6.33 11.13 14.16
CA ALA A 87 5.29 12.17 14.21
C ALA A 87 5.77 13.56 13.74
N ASP A 88 7.08 13.82 13.86
CA ASP A 88 7.77 15.04 13.46
C ASP A 88 8.17 15.05 11.97
N LYS A 89 7.83 14.00 11.21
CA LYS A 89 8.20 13.86 9.79
C LYS A 89 6.97 13.78 8.89
N ARG A 90 7.20 13.97 7.59
CA ARG A 90 6.24 13.77 6.49
C ARG A 90 6.92 13.04 5.34
N TRP A 91 6.12 12.45 4.45
CA TRP A 91 6.63 11.68 3.32
C TRP A 91 5.93 12.05 2.01
N ILE A 92 6.60 11.78 0.90
CA ILE A 92 6.02 11.81 -0.45
C ILE A 92 6.66 10.72 -1.32
N PRO A 93 5.91 10.03 -2.20
CA PRO A 93 6.52 9.14 -3.18
C PRO A 93 7.48 9.90 -4.10
N LYS A 94 8.71 9.39 -4.24
CA LYS A 94 9.75 9.96 -5.11
C LYS A 94 9.94 9.15 -6.39
N GLY A 95 9.74 7.84 -6.32
CA GLY A 95 9.84 6.96 -7.47
C GLY A 95 9.31 5.57 -7.19
N MET A 96 9.01 4.83 -8.25
CA MET A 96 8.54 3.46 -8.19
C MET A 96 9.18 2.67 -9.34
N GLU A 97 9.69 1.50 -9.01
CA GLU A 97 10.26 0.55 -9.96
C GLU A 97 9.67 -0.82 -9.66
N VAL A 98 9.03 -1.44 -10.66
CA VAL A 98 8.38 -2.75 -10.52
C VAL A 98 8.62 -3.62 -11.74
N GLY A 99 8.81 -4.92 -11.50
CA GLY A 99 8.82 -5.96 -12.51
C GLY A 99 7.50 -6.71 -12.54
N TYR A 100 6.98 -7.03 -13.72
CA TYR A 100 5.79 -7.87 -13.91
C TYR A 100 6.22 -9.30 -14.21
N THR A 101 6.17 -10.16 -13.20
CA THR A 101 6.74 -11.52 -13.24
C THR A 101 5.75 -12.57 -13.75
N ALA A 102 4.45 -12.34 -13.58
CA ALA A 102 3.40 -13.28 -14.01
C ALA A 102 2.06 -12.57 -14.27
N LYS A 103 1.12 -13.28 -14.90
CA LYS A 103 -0.23 -12.76 -15.17
C LYS A 103 -1.09 -12.77 -13.89
N ALA A 104 -1.73 -11.64 -13.61
CA ALA A 104 -2.66 -11.47 -12.48
C ALA A 104 -4.07 -12.01 -12.79
N THR A 105 -4.25 -13.33 -12.73
CA THR A 105 -5.48 -14.03 -13.18
C THR A 105 -6.61 -14.10 -12.14
N THR A 106 -6.33 -13.76 -10.88
CA THR A 106 -7.26 -13.79 -9.73
C THR A 106 -7.27 -12.46 -8.99
N ASP A 107 -7.97 -12.38 -7.86
CA ASP A 107 -7.71 -11.36 -6.85
C ASP A 107 -6.23 -11.36 -6.47
N ILE A 108 -5.68 -10.16 -6.22
CA ILE A 108 -4.25 -9.96 -5.93
C ILE A 108 -4.09 -9.32 -4.56
N THR A 109 -3.29 -9.93 -3.71
CA THR A 109 -2.86 -9.36 -2.43
C THR A 109 -1.61 -8.51 -2.66
N CYS A 110 -1.74 -7.20 -2.48
CA CYS A 110 -0.65 -6.23 -2.48
C CYS A 110 -0.09 -6.09 -1.07
N VAL A 111 1.22 -6.31 -0.92
CA VAL A 111 1.96 -6.25 0.33
C VAL A 111 3.01 -5.16 0.21
N ALA A 112 3.13 -4.33 1.25
CA ALA A 112 4.23 -3.38 1.43
C ALA A 112 4.96 -3.68 2.74
N GLU A 113 6.29 -3.67 2.72
CA GLU A 113 7.17 -4.00 3.85
C GLU A 113 8.40 -3.08 3.90
N THR A 114 8.84 -2.73 5.12
CA THR A 114 10.09 -1.98 5.36
C THR A 114 10.83 -2.59 6.55
N ASP A 115 12.13 -2.33 6.66
CA ASP A 115 12.87 -2.62 7.89
C ASP A 115 12.80 -1.42 8.83
N PRO A 116 12.73 -1.62 10.16
CA PRO A 116 12.70 -0.51 11.13
C PRO A 116 13.86 0.47 10.96
N GLU A 117 15.04 -0.04 10.63
CA GLU A 117 16.26 0.75 10.46
C GLU A 117 16.15 1.79 9.34
N HIS A 118 15.32 1.57 8.32
CA HIS A 118 15.15 2.54 7.24
C HIS A 118 14.52 3.85 7.73
N TRP A 119 13.69 3.78 8.78
CA TRP A 119 12.99 4.95 9.32
C TRP A 119 13.82 5.70 10.35
N THR A 120 14.69 5.00 11.09
CA THR A 120 15.56 5.62 12.11
C THR A 120 16.83 6.23 11.52
N ARG A 121 17.26 5.80 10.32
CA ARG A 121 18.45 6.33 9.63
C ARG A 121 18.17 7.57 8.77
N VAL A 122 16.93 8.05 8.69
CA VAL A 122 16.59 9.24 7.90
C VAL A 122 17.25 10.47 8.53
N PRO A 123 18.14 11.19 7.81
CA PRO A 123 18.77 12.40 8.33
C PRO A 123 17.74 13.49 8.67
N ASP A 124 18.13 14.44 9.52
CA ASP A 124 17.26 15.58 9.86
C ASP A 124 16.96 16.47 8.64
N ALA A 125 17.88 16.56 7.68
CA ALA A 125 17.63 17.25 6.41
C ALA A 125 16.64 16.51 5.48
N GLY A 126 16.32 15.26 5.78
CA GLY A 126 15.51 14.35 4.98
C GLY A 126 16.33 13.31 4.22
N GLY A 127 15.65 12.27 3.74
CA GLY A 127 16.29 11.13 3.09
C GLY A 127 15.28 10.18 2.44
N GLU A 128 15.81 9.18 1.74
CA GLU A 128 14.99 8.15 1.10
C GLU A 128 14.70 6.97 2.03
N VAL A 129 13.46 6.49 1.99
CA VAL A 129 13.04 5.24 2.63
C VAL A 129 12.56 4.29 1.53
N PRO A 130 13.26 3.17 1.28
CA PRO A 130 12.81 2.17 0.32
C PRO A 130 11.73 1.28 0.94
N VAL A 131 10.58 1.19 0.27
CA VAL A 131 9.48 0.29 0.61
C VAL A 131 9.43 -0.86 -0.39
N ARG A 132 9.67 -2.08 0.08
CA ARG A 132 9.54 -3.29 -0.74
C ARG A 132 8.06 -3.58 -0.94
N VAL A 133 7.66 -3.83 -2.17
CA VAL A 133 6.27 -4.09 -2.53
C VAL A 133 6.15 -5.34 -3.40
N ARG A 134 5.10 -6.14 -3.19
CA ARG A 134 4.77 -7.28 -4.05
C ARG A 134 3.27 -7.49 -4.16
N GLY A 135 2.83 -7.96 -5.32
CA GLY A 135 1.47 -8.43 -5.58
C GLY A 135 1.48 -9.95 -5.76
N VAL A 136 0.65 -10.66 -4.99
CA VAL A 136 0.64 -12.12 -4.91
C VAL A 136 -0.76 -12.66 -5.19
N ARG A 137 -0.85 -13.73 -5.98
CA ARG A 137 -2.10 -14.49 -6.18
C ARG A 137 -2.42 -15.37 -4.98
N GLY A 138 -3.63 -15.90 -4.92
CA GLY A 138 -4.04 -16.87 -3.90
C GLY A 138 -3.24 -18.18 -3.90
N ASP A 139 -2.56 -18.49 -5.01
CA ASP A 139 -1.68 -19.66 -5.14
C ASP A 139 -0.21 -19.39 -4.71
N GLY A 140 0.08 -18.20 -4.18
CA GLY A 140 1.42 -17.79 -3.75
C GLY A 140 2.31 -17.23 -4.87
N THR A 141 1.86 -17.22 -6.13
CA THR A 141 2.64 -16.67 -7.23
C THR A 141 2.75 -15.14 -7.12
N VAL A 142 3.98 -14.63 -7.08
CA VAL A 142 4.27 -13.19 -7.24
C VAL A 142 4.03 -12.81 -8.69
N VAL A 143 3.15 -11.83 -8.93
CA VAL A 143 2.79 -11.32 -10.27
C VAL A 143 3.39 -9.95 -10.58
N VAL A 144 3.74 -9.21 -9.52
CA VAL A 144 4.45 -7.94 -9.59
C VAL A 144 5.28 -7.78 -8.33
N GLU A 145 6.49 -7.24 -8.44
CA GLU A 145 7.32 -6.90 -7.29
C GLU A 145 8.25 -5.74 -7.60
N GLY A 146 8.72 -5.06 -6.56
CA GLY A 146 9.65 -3.95 -6.72
C GLY A 146 9.79 -3.08 -5.49
N VAL A 147 10.16 -1.83 -5.72
CA VAL A 147 10.42 -0.85 -4.66
C VAL A 147 9.74 0.48 -4.98
N ILE A 148 9.03 1.02 -3.99
CA ILE A 148 8.57 2.41 -3.98
C ILE A 148 9.48 3.19 -3.04
N ARG A 149 10.13 4.23 -3.56
CA ARG A 149 11.06 5.09 -2.81
C ARG A 149 10.29 6.29 -2.27
N LEU A 150 10.25 6.43 -0.95
CA LEU A 150 9.69 7.59 -0.28
C LEU A 150 10.77 8.62 -0.03
N TRP A 151 10.45 9.90 -0.21
CA TRP A 151 11.24 11.00 0.31
C TRP A 151 10.63 11.46 1.63
N VAL A 152 11.40 11.35 2.72
CA VAL A 152 10.96 11.68 4.08
C VAL A 152 11.69 12.93 4.54
N THR A 153 10.97 13.91 5.08
CA THR A 153 11.52 15.19 5.57
C THR A 153 10.87 15.58 6.90
N PRO A 154 11.47 16.51 7.68
CA PRO A 154 10.78 17.12 8.81
C PRO A 154 9.46 17.76 8.40
N ARG A 155 8.51 17.75 9.33
CA ARG A 155 7.25 18.48 9.25
C ARG A 155 7.54 19.92 9.71
N LYS A 156 7.46 20.86 8.78
CA LYS A 156 7.44 22.29 9.12
C LYS A 156 6.13 22.65 9.79
#